data_AF-A0A4R6TIA6-F1
#
_entry.id   AF-A0A4R6TIA6-F1
#
_cell.length_a   1.000
_cell.length_b   1.000
_cell.length_c   1.000
_cell.angle_alpha   90.00
_cell.angle_beta   90.00
_cell.angle_gamma   90.00
#
_symmetry.space_group_name_H-M   'P 1'
#
loop_
_entity.id
_entity.type
_entity.pdbx_description
1 polymer ?
#
loop_
_entity_poly.entity_id
_entity_poly.type
_entity_poly.pdbx_seq_one_letter_code
_entity_poly.pdbx_strand_id
1 'polypeptide(L)'
;MTYYNSQPTVTLVGVYQGYTNGYYVFELENGDIIDFERVNKQNLGHLDLKSSAFKNKKFEITYKEIFDDVDDEDIVIFKLENLHLL
;
A
#
# COMPACT_ATOMS: atom_id res chain seq x y z
N MET A 1 5.86 30.67 5.20
CA MET A 1 6.49 29.54 4.49
C MET A 1 5.50 28.40 4.52
N THR A 2 4.99 28.01 3.36
CA THR A 2 3.97 26.97 3.22
C THR A 2 4.65 25.63 3.43
N TYR A 3 4.41 24.98 4.57
CA TYR A 3 4.87 23.62 4.81
C TYR A 3 4.13 22.70 3.85
N TYR A 4 4.75 22.38 2.71
CA TYR A 4 4.30 21.29 1.85
C TYR A 4 4.52 20.00 2.62
N ASN A 5 3.51 19.59 3.39
CA ASN A 5 3.51 18.33 4.13
C ASN A 5 3.20 17.17 3.17
N SER A 6 4.05 17.01 2.15
CA SER A 6 3.99 15.87 1.24
C SER A 6 4.85 14.76 1.83
N GLN A 7 4.25 13.89 2.65
CA GLN A 7 4.90 12.63 3.02
C GLN A 7 5.38 11.94 1.73
N PRO A 8 6.68 11.59 1.62
CA PRO A 8 7.22 11.01 0.40
C PRO A 8 6.53 9.67 0.11
N THR A 9 6.25 9.41 -1.17
CA THR A 9 5.79 8.11 -1.64
C THR A 9 6.98 7.23 -1.99
N VAL A 10 6.91 5.95 -1.64
CA VAL A 10 7.86 4.91 -2.01
C VAL A 10 7.26 4.10 -3.16
N THR A 11 8.07 3.77 -4.16
CA THR A 11 7.70 2.88 -5.27
C THR A 11 8.62 1.67 -5.31
N LEU A 12 8.03 0.48 -5.39
CA LEU A 12 8.74 -0.80 -5.46
C LEU A 12 7.91 -1.84 -6.22
N VAL A 13 8.49 -3.02 -6.46
CA VAL A 13 7.81 -4.11 -7.16
C VAL A 13 7.49 -5.25 -6.19
N GLY A 14 6.29 -5.82 -6.32
CA GLY A 14 5.88 -6.97 -5.51
C GLY A 14 4.74 -7.77 -6.15
N VAL A 15 4.45 -8.94 -5.58
CA VAL A 15 3.41 -9.86 -5.98
C VAL A 15 2.24 -9.74 -5.02
N TYR A 16 1.03 -9.59 -5.55
CA TYR A 16 -0.16 -9.49 -4.72
C TYR A 16 -0.58 -10.85 -4.17
N GLN A 17 -0.54 -11.01 -2.85
CA GLN A 17 -0.88 -12.25 -2.17
C GLN A 17 -2.38 -12.37 -1.84
N GLY A 18 -3.07 -11.22 -1.74
CA GLY A 18 -4.51 -11.15 -1.53
C GLY A 18 -4.93 -10.16 -0.44
N TYR A 19 -6.22 -10.18 -0.11
CA TYR A 19 -6.80 -9.40 0.98
C TYR A 19 -7.10 -10.34 2.16
N THR A 20 -6.38 -10.20 3.27
CA THR A 20 -6.53 -11.04 4.46
C THR A 20 -6.52 -10.20 5.73
N ASN A 21 -7.34 -10.57 6.73
CA ASN A 21 -7.47 -9.87 8.02
C ASN A 21 -7.70 -8.35 7.94
N GLY A 22 -8.21 -7.84 6.83
CA GLY A 22 -8.42 -6.40 6.63
C GLY A 22 -7.32 -5.68 5.86
N TYR A 23 -6.22 -6.37 5.52
CA TYR A 23 -5.02 -5.83 4.89
C TYR A 23 -4.84 -6.32 3.45
N TYR A 24 -4.25 -5.47 2.60
CA TYR A 24 -3.81 -5.85 1.26
C TYR A 24 -2.34 -6.28 1.33
N VAL A 25 -2.09 -7.56 1.08
CA VAL A 25 -0.77 -8.17 1.32
C VAL A 25 0.02 -8.30 0.02
N PHE A 26 1.26 -7.83 0.05
CA PHE A 26 2.19 -7.95 -1.06
C PHE A 26 3.51 -8.55 -0.61
N GLU A 27 4.04 -9.48 -1.40
CA GLU A 27 5.39 -10.01 -1.25
C GLU A 27 6.32 -9.31 -2.22
N LEU A 28 7.37 -8.69 -1.71
CA LEU A 28 8.33 -7.92 -2.48
C LEU A 28 9.34 -8.82 -3.19
N GLU A 29 10.10 -8.26 -4.13
CA GLU A 29 11.14 -9.03 -4.84
C GLU A 29 12.26 -9.56 -3.94
N ASN A 30 12.49 -8.93 -2.78
CA ASN A 30 13.46 -9.39 -1.79
C ASN A 30 12.90 -10.44 -0.81
N GLY A 31 11.62 -10.83 -0.96
CA GLY A 31 10.93 -11.79 -0.09
C GLY A 31 10.28 -11.18 1.16
N ASP A 32 10.40 -9.86 1.36
CA ASP A 32 9.70 -9.18 2.44
C ASP A 32 8.19 -9.11 2.16
N ILE A 33 7.39 -9.03 3.23
CA ILE A 33 5.94 -8.90 3.13
C ILE A 33 5.52 -7.54 3.68
N ILE A 34 4.70 -6.82 2.93
CA ILE A 34 4.08 -5.56 3.37
C ILE A 34 2.57 -5.72 3.40
N ASP A 35 1.98 -5.30 4.52
CA ASP A 35 0.55 -5.27 4.76
C ASP A 35 0.03 -3.83 4.69
N PHE A 36 -0.82 -3.53 3.71
CA PHE A 36 -1.43 -2.20 3.58
C PHE A 36 -2.80 -2.13 4.27
N GLU A 37 -2.92 -1.23 5.25
CA GLU A 37 -4.16 -0.96 5.98
C GLU A 37 -5.12 -0.07 5.19
N ARG A 38 -4.56 0.92 4.50
CA ARG A 38 -5.33 1.95 3.80
C ARG A 38 -5.00 1.91 2.32
N VAL A 39 -6.02 2.19 1.51
CA VAL A 39 -5.89 2.31 0.06
C VAL A 39 -6.45 3.63 -0.42
N ASN A 40 -5.78 4.24 -1.40
CA ASN A 40 -6.30 5.40 -2.09
C ASN A 40 -7.42 4.97 -3.05
N LYS A 41 -8.66 5.06 -2.55
CA LYS A 41 -9.87 4.66 -3.32
C LYS A 41 -10.06 5.42 -4.62
N GLN A 42 -9.52 6.64 -4.75
CA GLN A 42 -9.65 7.41 -5.99
C GLN A 42 -8.83 6.77 -7.11
N ASN A 43 -7.62 6.31 -6.79
CA ASN A 43 -6.74 5.68 -7.75
C ASN A 43 -7.06 4.19 -7.93
N LEU A 44 -7.42 3.50 -6.84
CA LEU A 44 -7.51 2.03 -6.83
C LEU A 44 -8.94 1.51 -6.82
N GLY A 45 -9.96 2.36 -6.76
CA GLY A 45 -11.36 1.94 -6.69
C GLY A 45 -11.84 1.15 -7.92
N HIS A 46 -11.13 1.24 -9.03
CA HIS A 46 -11.40 0.47 -10.25
C HIS A 46 -10.76 -0.94 -10.22
N LEU A 47 -9.81 -1.19 -9.31
CA LEU A 47 -9.18 -2.49 -9.11
C LEU A 47 -9.93 -3.25 -8.02
N ASP A 48 -10.55 -4.38 -8.37
CA ASP A 48 -11.18 -5.27 -7.41
C ASP A 48 -10.15 -6.13 -6.66
N LEU A 49 -9.32 -5.47 -5.84
CA LEU A 49 -8.26 -6.10 -5.04
C LEU A 49 -8.82 -7.06 -3.98
N LYS A 50 -10.08 -6.90 -3.55
CA LYS A 50 -10.68 -7.82 -2.58
C LYS A 50 -11.03 -9.17 -3.20
N SER A 51 -11.16 -9.24 -4.53
CA SER A 51 -11.32 -10.50 -5.24
C SER A 51 -10.00 -11.25 -5.40
N SER A 52 -10.08 -12.52 -5.77
CA SER A 52 -8.91 -13.32 -6.15
C SER A 52 -8.38 -13.01 -7.55
N ALA A 53 -8.96 -12.09 -8.31
CA ALA A 53 -8.64 -11.85 -9.73
C ALA A 53 -7.21 -11.33 -9.97
N PHE A 54 -6.62 -10.71 -8.94
CA PHE A 54 -5.26 -10.14 -9.00
C PHE A 54 -4.25 -10.94 -8.19
N LYS A 55 -4.66 -12.05 -7.55
CA LYS A 55 -3.75 -12.87 -6.74
C LYS A 55 -2.62 -13.45 -7.60
N ASN A 56 -1.42 -13.49 -7.05
CA ASN A 56 -0.17 -13.92 -7.69
C ASN A 56 0.25 -13.06 -8.91
N LYS A 57 -0.34 -11.88 -9.11
CA LYS A 57 0.10 -10.95 -10.15
C LYS A 57 1.15 -9.99 -9.62
N LYS A 58 2.08 -9.60 -10.49
CA LYS A 58 3.15 -8.66 -10.18
C LYS A 58 2.68 -7.23 -10.42
N PHE A 59 2.97 -6.36 -9.48
CA PHE A 59 2.63 -4.95 -9.54
C PHE A 59 3.85 -4.08 -9.23
N GLU A 60 3.91 -2.93 -9.88
CA GLU A 60 4.58 -1.77 -9.33
C GLU A 60 3.63 -1.14 -8.30
N ILE A 61 4.13 -1.00 -7.08
CA ILE A 61 3.40 -0.61 -5.87
C ILE A 61 3.91 0.75 -5.46
N THR A 62 3.03 1.75 -5.42
CA THR A 62 3.33 3.06 -4.85
C THR A 62 2.55 3.23 -3.55
N TYR A 63 3.24 3.53 -2.46
CA TYR A 63 2.63 3.71 -1.14
C TYR A 63 3.31 4.85 -0.37
N LYS A 64 2.74 5.23 0.77
CA LYS A 64 3.36 6.14 1.72
C LYS A 64 3.12 5.70 3.15
N GLU A 65 4.02 6.12 4.02
CA GLU A 65 3.93 5.94 5.47
C GLU A 65 3.23 7.15 6.07
N ILE A 66 2.20 6.90 6.87
CA ILE A 66 1.50 7.93 7.63
C ILE A 66 1.85 7.69 9.09
N PHE A 67 2.63 8.63 9.63
CA PHE A 67 2.92 8.71 11.07
C PHE A 67 1.78 9.46 11.74
N ASP A 68 1.18 8.86 12.76
CA ASP A 68 0.17 9.51 13.59
C ASP A 68 0.86 10.11 14.82
N ASP A 69 1.18 11.41 14.79
CA ASP A 69 1.84 12.12 15.89
C ASP A 69 0.89 12.40 17.09
N VAL A 70 -0.32 11.84 17.09
CA VAL A 70 -1.41 12.23 18.00
C VAL A 70 -1.55 11.29 19.21
N ASP A 71 -1.07 10.05 19.13
CA ASP A 71 -1.05 9.10 20.25
C ASP A 71 0.39 8.76 20.67
N ASP A 72 0.62 8.52 21.97
CA ASP A 72 1.92 8.10 22.56
C ASP A 72 2.45 6.75 22.02
N GLU A 73 1.72 6.11 21.10
CA GLU A 73 2.13 4.92 20.38
C GLU A 73 2.55 5.34 18.96
N ASP A 74 3.83 5.19 18.62
CA ASP A 74 4.39 5.42 17.29
C ASP A 74 3.80 4.42 16.27
N ILE A 75 2.54 4.62 15.86
CA ILE A 75 1.84 3.76 14.89
C ILE A 75 2.13 4.29 13.49
N VAL A 76 2.78 3.44 12.68
CA VAL A 76 3.03 3.72 11.25
C VAL A 76 1.96 3.02 10.41
N ILE A 77 1.14 3.81 9.72
CA ILE A 77 0.10 3.29 8.83
C ILE A 77 0.62 3.31 7.39
N PHE A 78 0.69 2.14 6.76
CA PHE A 78 1.00 2.03 5.34
C PHE A 78 -0.26 2.27 4.49
N LYS A 79 -0.22 3.35 3.71
CA LYS A 79 -1.27 3.69 2.75
C LYS A 79 -0.82 3.42 1.33
N LEU A 80 -1.48 2.48 0.68
CA LEU A 80 -1.31 2.18 -0.73
C LEU A 80 -1.90 3.32 -1.58
N GLU A 81 -1.07 3.96 -2.40
CA GLU A 81 -1.45 5.12 -3.21
C GLU A 81 -1.78 4.73 -4.65
N ASN A 82 -1.03 3.78 -5.23
CA ASN A 82 -1.25 3.33 -6.60
C ASN A 82 -0.71 1.92 -6.85
N LEU A 83 -1.24 1.26 -7.89
CA LEU A 83 -0.81 -0.04 -8.38
C LEU A 83 -0.79 0.00 -9.90
N HIS A 84 0.30 -0.48 -10.49
CA HIS A 84 0.41 -0.70 -11.91
C HIS A 84 0.74 -2.16 -12.19
N LEU A 85 -0.12 -2.85 -12.95
CA LEU A 85 0.08 -4.24 -13.31
C LEU A 85 1.23 -4.35 -14.32
N LEU A 86 2.20 -5.23 -14.05
CA LEU A 86 3.36 -5.49 -14.93
C LEU A 86 3.13 -6.69 -15.85
#